data_AF-A0A401Q5Y6-F1
#
_entry.id   AF-A0A401Q5Y6-F1
#
_cell.length_a   1.000
_cell.length_b   1.000
_cell.length_c   1.000
_cell.angle_alpha   90.00
_cell.angle_beta   90.00
_cell.angle_gamma   90.00
#
_symmetry.space_group_name_H-M   'P 1'
#
loop_
_entity.id
_entity.type
_entity.pdbx_description
1 polymer ?
#
loop_
_entity_poly.entity_id
_entity_poly.type
_entity_poly.pdbx_seq_one_letter_code
_entity_poly.pdbx_strand_id
1 'polypeptide(L)'
;GRQTFHRFDKFNAKYNPVGASELRDLYLKTDNYMQGEYFARIIKEVSRDLEESKYQYTEPRLSVYGGSPNEWANLARWFIKQQVYSPNVRWVIQVPRI
;
A
#
# COMPACT_ATOMS: atom_id res chain seq x y z
N GLY A 1 26.76 10.91 10.71
CA GLY A 1 26.08 9.66 10.30
C GLY A 1 25.13 9.04 11.31
N ARG A 2 25.00 9.52 12.56
CA ARG A 2 24.14 8.88 13.60
C ARG A 2 22.73 9.49 13.79
N GLN A 3 22.41 10.58 13.11
CA GLN A 3 21.14 11.33 13.29
C GLN A 3 20.09 11.03 12.20
N THR A 4 20.44 10.29 11.15
CA THR A 4 19.56 9.95 10.02
C THR A 4 18.72 8.69 10.27
N PHE A 5 19.24 7.71 11.01
CA PHE A 5 18.55 6.44 11.30
C PHE A 5 17.30 6.62 12.19
N HIS A 6 17.36 7.50 13.20
CA HIS A 6 16.22 7.79 14.08
C HIS A 6 14.96 8.31 13.37
N ARG A 7 15.09 8.91 12.17
CA ARG A 7 13.91 9.33 11.37
C ARG A 7 13.30 8.18 10.58
N PHE A 8 14.11 7.21 10.15
CA PHE A 8 13.60 6.02 9.48
C PHE A 8 12.81 5.12 10.42
N ASP A 9 13.23 5.02 11.68
CA ASP A 9 12.51 4.25 12.70
C ASP A 9 11.08 4.79 12.90
N LYS A 10 10.93 6.13 12.99
CA LYS A 10 9.62 6.78 13.07
C LYS A 10 8.78 6.64 11.80
N PHE A 11 9.41 6.67 10.62
CA PHE A 11 8.71 6.45 9.35
C PHE A 11 8.22 5.00 9.21
N ASN A 12 9.06 4.02 9.57
CA ASN A 12 8.71 2.61 9.55
C ASN A 12 7.65 2.25 10.61
N ALA A 13 7.72 2.86 11.81
CA ALA A 13 6.75 2.67 12.86
C ALA A 13 5.32 3.08 12.46
N LYS A 14 5.17 4.11 11.62
CA LYS A 14 3.86 4.55 11.11
C LYS A 14 3.11 3.47 10.31
N TYR A 15 3.82 2.50 9.77
CA TYR A 15 3.26 1.41 8.98
C TYR A 15 3.26 0.07 9.74
N ASN A 16 3.67 0.03 11.00
CA ASN A 16 3.73 -1.19 11.79
C ASN A 16 2.56 -1.21 12.80
N PRO A 17 1.33 -1.58 12.39
CA PRO A 17 0.21 -1.66 13.31
C PRO A 17 0.59 -2.67 14.42
N VAL A 18 0.66 -2.20 15.66
CA VAL A 18 0.93 -3.03 16.87
C VAL A 18 2.39 -3.45 17.08
N GLY A 19 3.33 -3.01 16.25
CA GLY A 19 4.77 -3.30 16.44
C GLY A 19 5.22 -4.69 15.97
N ALA A 20 4.32 -5.48 15.39
CA ALA A 20 4.61 -6.78 14.78
C ALA A 20 4.72 -6.65 13.25
N SER A 21 5.94 -6.73 12.71
CA SER A 21 6.19 -6.62 11.28
C SER A 21 5.45 -7.68 10.45
N GLU A 22 5.12 -8.84 11.04
CA GLU A 22 4.38 -9.88 10.34
C GLU A 22 2.95 -9.44 9.99
N LEU A 23 2.28 -8.67 10.86
CA LEU A 23 0.92 -8.19 10.59
C LEU A 23 0.91 -7.14 9.49
N ARG A 24 1.89 -6.24 9.51
CA ARG A 24 2.09 -5.29 8.39
C ARG A 24 2.27 -6.06 7.09
N ASP A 25 3.12 -7.08 7.09
CA ASP A 25 3.44 -7.83 5.88
C ASP A 25 2.25 -8.63 5.37
N LEU A 26 1.42 -9.15 6.28
CA LEU A 26 0.21 -9.88 5.92
C LEU A 26 -0.91 -8.98 5.39
N TYR A 27 -1.18 -7.86 6.07
CA TYR A 27 -2.35 -7.02 5.82
C TYR A 27 -2.10 -5.81 4.93
N LEU A 28 -0.86 -5.33 4.82
CA LEU A 28 -0.54 -4.03 4.21
C LEU A 28 0.53 -4.10 3.10
N LYS A 29 0.89 -5.30 2.64
CA LYS A 29 1.74 -5.49 1.46
C LYS A 29 0.96 -6.09 0.29
N THR A 30 1.27 -5.62 -0.91
CA THR A 30 0.75 -6.14 -2.19
C THR A 30 1.42 -7.45 -2.58
N ASP A 31 2.67 -7.64 -2.16
CA ASP A 31 3.49 -8.82 -2.44
C ASP A 31 3.83 -9.54 -1.12
N ASN A 32 3.11 -10.62 -0.85
CA ASN A 32 3.31 -11.51 0.31
C ASN A 32 2.87 -12.94 -0.05
N TYR A 33 2.99 -13.89 0.90
CA TYR A 33 2.62 -15.29 0.68
C TYR A 33 1.19 -15.49 0.16
N MET A 34 0.26 -14.63 0.61
CA MET A 34 -1.16 -14.63 0.21
C MET A 34 -1.42 -13.69 -0.98
N GLN A 35 -0.37 -13.24 -1.69
CA GLN A 35 -0.46 -12.37 -2.87
C GLN A 35 -1.28 -11.10 -2.61
N GLY A 36 -1.14 -10.53 -1.41
CA GLY A 36 -1.79 -9.29 -1.00
C GLY A 36 -3.33 -9.35 -0.94
N GLU A 37 -3.92 -10.54 -0.79
CA GLU A 37 -5.38 -10.72 -0.74
C GLU A 37 -6.03 -9.91 0.38
N TYR A 38 -5.47 -9.96 1.59
CA TYR A 38 -6.02 -9.23 2.73
C TYR A 38 -5.94 -7.71 2.53
N PHE A 39 -4.84 -7.22 1.96
CA PHE A 39 -4.71 -5.80 1.67
C PHE A 39 -5.77 -5.34 0.65
N ALA A 40 -5.98 -6.13 -0.40
CA ALA A 40 -7.02 -5.86 -1.38
C ALA A 40 -8.43 -5.87 -0.79
N ARG A 41 -8.72 -6.80 0.14
CA ARG A 41 -10.01 -6.87 0.83
C ARG A 41 -10.29 -5.60 1.64
N ILE A 42 -9.31 -5.13 2.41
CA ILE A 42 -9.41 -3.87 3.17
C ILE A 42 -9.66 -2.69 2.23
N ILE A 43 -8.91 -2.59 1.12
CA ILE A 43 -9.08 -1.52 0.14
C ILE A 43 -10.50 -1.52 -0.45
N LYS A 44 -11.06 -2.69 -0.74
CA LYS A 44 -12.41 -2.81 -1.31
C LYS A 44 -13.49 -2.36 -0.33
N GLU A 45 -13.37 -2.71 0.95
CA GLU A 45 -14.28 -2.21 1.98
C GLU A 45 -14.23 -0.69 2.08
N VAL A 46 -13.02 -0.12 2.18
CA VAL A 46 -12.85 1.35 2.22
C VAL A 46 -13.36 2.02 0.94
N SER A 47 -13.13 1.41 -0.22
CA SER A 47 -13.60 1.95 -1.51
C SER A 47 -15.12 1.98 -1.60
N ARG A 48 -15.78 0.95 -1.06
CA ARG A 48 -17.25 0.88 -0.99
C ARG A 48 -17.81 2.00 -0.12
N ASP A 49 -17.23 2.24 1.06
CA ASP A 49 -17.67 3.32 1.95
C ASP A 49 -17.49 4.71 1.30
N LEU A 50 -16.43 4.88 0.50
CA LEU A 50 -16.18 6.09 -0.28
C LEU A 50 -17.17 6.28 -1.43
N GLU A 51 -17.57 5.20 -2.10
CA GLU A 51 -18.59 5.24 -3.16
C GLU A 51 -19.98 5.61 -2.62
N GLU A 52 -20.32 5.16 -1.41
CA GLU A 52 -21.53 5.59 -0.70
C GLU A 52 -21.46 7.09 -0.32
N SER A 53 -20.26 7.61 -0.11
CA SER A 53 -19.97 9.03 0.18
C SER A 53 -19.71 9.85 -1.09
N LYS A 54 -20.77 10.18 -1.84
CA LYS A 54 -20.74 10.85 -3.18
C LYS A 54 -19.68 11.95 -3.42
N TYR A 55 -19.35 12.75 -2.40
CA TYR A 55 -18.44 13.90 -2.53
C TYR A 55 -17.06 13.66 -1.89
N GLN A 56 -16.78 12.44 -1.44
CA GLN A 56 -15.49 12.05 -0.88
C GLN A 56 -14.66 11.33 -1.93
N TYR A 57 -13.44 11.78 -2.09
CA TYR A 57 -12.45 11.22 -3.01
C TYR A 57 -11.13 11.07 -2.28
N THR A 58 -10.34 10.08 -2.69
CA THR A 58 -9.03 9.83 -2.07
C THR A 58 -7.97 9.49 -3.11
N GLU A 59 -6.73 9.85 -2.79
CA GLU A 59 -5.56 9.59 -3.61
C GLU A 59 -4.53 8.74 -2.85
N PRO A 60 -4.78 7.43 -2.64
CA PRO A 60 -3.87 6.55 -1.93
C PRO A 60 -2.59 6.34 -2.71
N ARG A 61 -1.48 6.18 -1.97
CA ARG A 61 -0.14 6.06 -2.52
C ARG A 61 0.38 4.63 -2.40
N LEU A 62 0.85 4.08 -3.52
CA LEU A 62 1.58 2.82 -3.56
C LEU A 62 3.03 3.08 -3.90
N SER A 63 3.94 2.44 -3.16
CA SER A 63 5.37 2.61 -3.36
C SER A 63 5.88 1.70 -4.48
N VAL A 64 6.77 2.25 -5.30
CA VAL A 64 7.74 1.49 -6.09
C VAL A 64 9.13 1.97 -5.69
N TYR A 65 9.96 1.06 -5.18
CA TYR A 65 11.29 1.37 -4.64
C TYR A 65 12.40 1.29 -5.69
N GLY A 66 12.17 0.62 -6.81
CA GLY A 66 13.17 0.43 -7.87
C GLY A 66 14.24 -0.60 -7.50
N GLY A 67 13.99 -1.45 -6.48
CA GLY A 67 14.91 -2.50 -6.08
C GLY A 67 14.92 -3.70 -7.04
N SER A 68 13.90 -3.82 -7.89
CA SER A 68 13.79 -4.86 -8.92
C SER A 68 13.12 -4.31 -10.18
N PRO A 69 13.61 -4.66 -11.39
CA PRO A 69 12.93 -4.30 -12.64
C PRO A 69 11.49 -4.81 -12.74
N ASN A 70 11.18 -5.91 -12.03
CA ASN A 70 9.86 -6.55 -12.06
C ASN A 70 8.84 -5.90 -11.11
N GLU A 71 9.26 -4.98 -10.24
CA GLU A 71 8.40 -4.42 -9.19
C GLU A 71 7.13 -3.76 -9.77
N TRP A 72 7.28 -2.98 -10.83
CA TRP A 72 6.17 -2.38 -11.57
C TRP A 72 5.20 -3.44 -12.12
N ALA A 73 5.74 -4.47 -12.78
CA ALA A 73 4.93 -5.53 -13.38
C ALA A 73 4.21 -6.38 -12.31
N ASN A 74 4.85 -6.62 -11.16
CA ASN A 74 4.23 -7.31 -10.03
C ASN A 74 3.07 -6.49 -9.45
N LEU A 75 3.29 -5.20 -9.23
CA LEU A 75 2.27 -4.29 -8.70
C LEU A 75 1.07 -4.18 -9.65
N ALA A 76 1.31 -4.02 -10.95
CA ALA A 76 0.26 -3.97 -11.97
C ALA A 76 -0.55 -5.28 -12.02
N ARG A 77 0.13 -6.43 -11.98
CA ARG A 77 -0.54 -7.74 -11.94
C ARG A 77 -1.40 -7.90 -10.70
N TRP A 78 -0.89 -7.49 -9.53
CA TRP A 78 -1.67 -7.50 -8.29
C TRP A 78 -2.92 -6.62 -8.42
N PHE A 79 -2.77 -5.39 -8.92
CA PHE A 79 -3.86 -4.44 -9.08
C PHE A 79 -4.98 -4.99 -9.96
N ILE A 80 -4.61 -5.54 -11.12
CA ILE A 80 -5.57 -6.14 -12.08
C ILE A 80 -6.19 -7.40 -11.48
N LYS A 81 -5.40 -8.31 -10.90
CA LYS A 81 -5.91 -9.56 -10.34
C LYS A 81 -6.89 -9.30 -9.20
N GLN A 82 -6.57 -8.36 -8.32
CA GLN A 82 -7.38 -8.04 -7.15
C GLN A 82 -8.54 -7.09 -7.46
N GLN A 83 -8.58 -6.44 -8.63
CA GLN A 83 -9.67 -5.53 -9.03
C GLN A 83 -9.89 -4.40 -8.01
N VAL A 84 -8.82 -3.72 -7.61
CA VAL A 84 -8.82 -2.65 -6.58
C VAL A 84 -9.01 -1.24 -7.19
N TYR A 85 -10.01 -1.10 -8.06
CA TYR A 85 -10.39 0.17 -8.68
C TYR A 85 -11.74 0.66 -8.14
N SER A 86 -11.92 1.98 -8.10
CA SER A 86 -13.16 2.65 -7.69
C SER A 86 -13.25 4.02 -8.37
N PRO A 87 -14.46 4.53 -8.70
CA PRO A 87 -14.64 5.89 -9.21
C PRO A 87 -14.14 6.97 -8.24
N ASN A 88 -14.18 6.71 -6.93
CA ASN A 88 -13.83 7.65 -5.87
C ASN A 88 -12.33 7.60 -5.49
N VAL A 89 -11.56 6.68 -6.08
CA VAL A 89 -10.16 6.41 -5.72
C VAL A 89 -9.24 6.62 -6.92
N ARG A 90 -8.22 7.46 -6.77
CA ARG A 90 -7.14 7.63 -7.76
C ARG A 90 -5.79 7.26 -7.17
N TRP A 91 -5.16 6.23 -7.73
CA TRP A 91 -3.89 5.74 -7.22
C TRP A 91 -2.72 6.60 -7.69
N VAL A 92 -1.85 6.96 -6.76
CA VAL A 92 -0.60 7.68 -7.04
C VAL A 92 0.57 6.74 -6.76
N ILE A 93 1.49 6.60 -7.71
CA ILE A 93 2.74 5.90 -7.47
C ILE A 93 3.73 6.85 -6.80
N GLN A 94 4.24 6.45 -5.63
CA GLN A 94 5.32 7.13 -4.96
C GLN A 94 6.64 6.38 -5.17
N VAL A 95 7.72 7.13 -5.41
CA VAL A 95 9.07 6.58 -5.55
C VAL A 95 9.92 7.14 -4.41
N PRO A 96 10.07 6.38 -3.30
CA PRO A 96 10.86 6.83 -2.17
C PRO A 96 12.34 7.00 -2.52
N ARG A 97 12.96 8.08 -2.06
CA ARG A 97 14.39 8.40 -2.27
C ARG A 97 15.24 7.86 -1.10
N ILE A 98 15.21 6.55 -0.92
CA ILE A 98 15.87 5.85 0.20
C ILE A 98 17.21 5.29 -0.25
#